data_AF-A0A914QGF1-F1
#
_entry.id   AF-A0A914QGF1-F1
#
_cell.length_a   1.000
_cell.length_b   1.000
_cell.length_c   1.000
_cell.angle_alpha   90.00
_cell.angle_beta   90.00
_cell.angle_gamma   90.00
#
_symmetry.space_group_name_H-M   'P 1'
#
loop_
_entity.id
_entity.type
_entity.pdbx_description
1 polymer ?
#
loop_
_entity_poly.entity_id
_entity_poly.type
_entity_poly.pdbx_seq_one_letter_code
_entity_poly.pdbx_strand_id
1 'polypeptide(L)'
;MVEDPVVGGLVGSTLACVIGDQFRRSRDGDRFYFENPGIFTTAQVTELKKSSLARILCDSGDRIKQVPGDAFMLPQGNLIPCSKLPSIDLSKWKE
;
A
#
# COMPACT_ATOMS: atom_id res chain seq x y z
N MET A 1 7.63 16.32 -18.61
CA MET A 1 6.36 16.86 -18.11
C MET A 1 6.43 18.38 -18.21
N VAL A 2 5.34 19.04 -18.61
CA VAL A 2 5.35 20.49 -18.90
C VAL A 2 4.75 21.32 -17.77
N GLU A 3 3.79 20.77 -17.02
CA GLU A 3 3.22 21.40 -15.83
C GLU A 3 4.08 21.12 -14.59
N ASP A 4 4.19 22.13 -13.72
CA ASP A 4 4.79 21.97 -12.40
C ASP A 4 3.96 21.02 -11.52
N PRO A 5 4.61 20.20 -10.66
CA PRO A 5 3.89 19.33 -9.73
C PRO A 5 2.99 20.12 -8.77
N VAL A 6 1.82 19.55 -8.46
CA VAL A 6 0.97 20.06 -7.37
C VAL A 6 1.69 19.92 -6.02
N VAL A 7 1.32 20.74 -5.03
CA VAL A 7 1.92 20.69 -3.68
C VAL A 7 1.80 19.28 -3.09
N GLY A 8 2.93 18.67 -2.75
CA GLY A 8 3.01 17.31 -2.22
C GLY A 8 2.81 16.18 -3.24
N GLY A 9 2.68 16.50 -4.53
CA GLY A 9 2.54 15.53 -5.61
C GLY A 9 3.79 15.45 -6.51
N LEU A 10 3.75 14.50 -7.45
CA LEU A 10 4.83 14.29 -8.43
C LEU A 10 4.42 14.69 -9.85
N VAL A 11 3.15 15.06 -10.07
CA VAL A 11 2.60 15.38 -11.39
C VAL A 11 1.84 16.69 -11.36
N GLY A 12 1.75 17.36 -12.51
CA GLY A 12 0.96 18.58 -12.67
C GLY A 12 -0.54 18.35 -12.63
N SER A 13 -1.28 19.45 -12.56
CA SER A 13 -2.74 19.50 -12.39
C SER A 13 -3.53 18.62 -13.37
N THR A 14 -3.17 18.62 -14.65
CA THR A 14 -3.88 17.85 -15.68
C THR A 14 -3.71 16.36 -15.44
N LEU A 15 -2.47 15.91 -15.20
CA LEU A 15 -2.20 14.50 -14.92
C LEU A 15 -2.78 14.06 -13.57
N ALA A 16 -2.75 14.92 -12.55
CA ALA A 16 -3.40 14.64 -11.27
C ALA A 16 -4.90 14.38 -11.44
N CYS A 17 -5.58 15.18 -12.26
CA CYS A 17 -7.00 15.00 -12.59
C CYS A 17 -7.24 13.66 -13.29
N VAL A 18 -6.51 13.39 -14.38
CA VAL A 18 -6.69 12.16 -15.17
C VAL A 18 -6.39 10.92 -14.32
N ILE A 19 -5.24 10.88 -13.66
CA ILE A 19 -4.84 9.73 -12.81
C ILE A 19 -5.85 9.54 -11.68
N GLY A 20 -6.21 10.61 -10.97
CA GLY A 20 -7.17 10.53 -9.86
C GLY A 20 -8.55 10.05 -10.29
N ASP A 21 -9.07 10.54 -11.42
CA ASP A 21 -10.36 10.09 -11.95
C ASP A 21 -10.32 8.61 -12.37
N GLN A 22 -9.22 8.16 -13.02
CA GLN A 22 -9.07 6.75 -13.38
C GLN A 22 -9.00 5.84 -12.15
N PHE A 23 -8.19 6.17 -11.14
CA PHE A 23 -8.11 5.37 -9.91
C PHE A 23 -9.44 5.32 -9.15
N ARG A 24 -10.17 6.44 -9.09
CA ARG A 24 -11.52 6.48 -8.49
C ARG A 24 -12.47 5.53 -9.21
N ARG A 25 -12.57 5.62 -10.53
CA ARG A 25 -13.47 4.77 -11.33
C ARG A 25 -13.13 3.29 -11.20
N SER A 26 -11.83 2.95 -11.21
CA SER A 26 -11.38 1.56 -11.02
C SER A 26 -11.77 1.03 -9.64
N ARG A 27 -11.63 1.84 -8.59
CA ARG A 27 -12.05 1.46 -7.23
C ARG A 27 -13.57 1.31 -7.12
N ASP A 28 -14.31 2.35 -7.50
CA ASP A 28 -15.76 2.42 -7.28
C ASP A 28 -16.52 1.46 -8.22
N GLY A 29 -15.95 1.13 -9.38
CA GLY A 29 -16.52 0.19 -10.34
C GLY A 29 -16.14 -1.28 -10.11
N ASP A 30 -15.23 -1.57 -9.18
CA ASP A 30 -14.83 -2.94 -8.87
C ASP A 30 -15.75 -3.56 -7.81
N ARG A 31 -16.57 -4.51 -8.25
CA ARG A 31 -17.45 -5.29 -7.37
C ARG A 31 -16.67 -6.01 -6.26
N PHE A 32 -15.44 -6.42 -6.52
CA PHE A 32 -14.57 -7.17 -5.61
C PHE A 32 -13.55 -6.29 -4.88
N TYR A 33 -13.71 -4.97 -4.92
CA TYR A 33 -12.84 -4.08 -4.15
C TYR A 33 -12.82 -4.50 -2.67
N PHE A 34 -11.63 -4.66 -2.09
CA PHE A 34 -11.45 -5.38 -0.82
C PHE A 34 -12.15 -4.76 0.39
N GLU A 35 -12.50 -3.47 0.32
CA GLU A 35 -13.26 -2.79 1.38
C GLU A 35 -14.79 -2.91 1.20
N ASN A 36 -15.27 -3.48 0.09
CA ASN A 36 -16.69 -3.63 -0.14
C ASN A 36 -17.29 -4.66 0.85
N PRO A 37 -18.51 -4.39 1.38
CA PRO A 37 -19.20 -5.33 2.27
C PRO A 37 -19.37 -6.71 1.63
N GLY A 38 -19.06 -7.76 2.38
CA GLY A 38 -19.23 -9.14 1.94
C GLY A 38 -18.08 -9.72 1.13
N ILE A 39 -17.04 -8.94 0.79
CA ILE A 39 -15.81 -9.47 0.16
C ILE A 39 -14.87 -10.08 1.21
N PHE A 40 -14.61 -9.32 2.26
CA PHE A 40 -13.86 -9.76 3.44
C PHE A 40 -14.65 -9.42 4.70
N THR A 41 -14.40 -10.15 5.78
CA THR A 41 -14.91 -9.77 7.10
C THR A 41 -14.20 -8.52 7.61
N THR A 42 -14.79 -7.80 8.56
CA THR A 42 -14.15 -6.62 9.18
C THR A 42 -12.77 -6.98 9.75
N ALA A 43 -12.63 -8.15 10.39
CA ALA A 43 -11.36 -8.62 10.93
C ALA A 43 -10.31 -8.84 9.83
N GLN A 44 -10.71 -9.43 8.69
CA GLN A 44 -9.83 -9.64 7.54
C GLN A 44 -9.40 -8.30 6.91
N VAL A 45 -10.31 -7.34 6.75
CA VAL A 45 -9.96 -5.99 6.24
C VAL A 45 -8.98 -5.29 7.18
N THR A 46 -9.14 -5.41 8.49
CA THR A 46 -8.19 -4.87 9.47
C THR A 46 -6.79 -5.48 9.29
N GLU A 47 -6.70 -6.78 9.02
CA GLU A 47 -5.40 -7.42 8.75
C GLU A 47 -4.81 -7.01 7.40
N LEU A 48 -5.61 -6.92 6.33
CA LEU A 48 -5.15 -6.47 5.01
C LEU A 48 -4.58 -5.04 5.06
N LYS A 49 -5.17 -4.14 5.85
CA LYS A 49 -4.68 -2.76 6.05
C LYS A 49 -3.34 -2.66 6.76
N LYS A 50 -2.84 -3.74 7.39
CA LYS A 50 -1.48 -3.78 7.96
C LYS A 50 -0.41 -4.04 6.90
N SER A 51 -0.81 -4.45 5.70
CA SER A 51 0.13 -4.75 4.61
C SER A 51 0.95 -3.52 4.23
N SER A 52 2.22 -3.75 3.86
CA SER A 52 3.10 -2.72 3.31
C SER A 52 4.04 -3.35 2.30
N LEU A 53 4.48 -2.58 1.31
CA LEU A 53 5.48 -3.06 0.35
C LEU A 53 6.81 -3.40 1.05
N ALA A 54 7.16 -2.65 2.10
CA ALA A 54 8.31 -2.95 2.96
C ALA A 54 8.23 -4.37 3.56
N ARG A 55 7.04 -4.76 4.06
CA ARG A 55 6.82 -6.12 4.59
C ARG A 55 6.90 -7.19 3.49
N ILE A 56 6.32 -6.94 2.32
CA ILE A 56 6.37 -7.88 1.19
C ILE A 56 7.81 -8.16 0.78
N LEU A 57 8.65 -7.12 0.71
CA LEU A 57 10.08 -7.26 0.41
C LEU A 57 10.81 -8.11 1.46
N CYS A 58 10.52 -7.91 2.75
CA CYS A 58 11.07 -8.72 3.82
C CYS A 58 10.66 -10.19 3.75
N ASP A 59 9.39 -10.47 3.46
CA ASP A 59 8.86 -11.85 3.40
C ASP A 59 9.32 -12.60 2.15
N SER A 60 9.62 -11.88 1.06
CA SER A 60 9.94 -12.48 -0.25
C SER A 60 11.44 -12.49 -0.58
N GLY A 61 12.27 -11.77 0.17
CA GLY A 61 13.69 -11.58 -0.14
C GLY A 61 14.63 -12.42 0.73
N ASP A 62 15.43 -13.28 0.12
CA ASP A 62 16.31 -14.25 0.83
C ASP A 62 17.26 -13.65 1.87
N ARG A 63 17.70 -12.40 1.70
CA ARG A 63 18.70 -11.73 2.56
C ARG A 63 18.30 -10.32 2.96
N ILE A 64 17.01 -9.99 2.88
CA ILE A 64 16.49 -8.69 3.31
C ILE A 64 16.17 -8.78 4.80
N LYS A 65 17.00 -8.14 5.63
CA LYS A 65 16.81 -8.08 7.10
C LYS A 65 16.34 -6.72 7.60
N GLN A 66 16.55 -5.69 6.79
CA GLN A 66 16.16 -4.32 7.10
C GLN A 66 15.67 -3.64 5.81
N VAL A 67 14.68 -2.79 5.97
CA VAL A 67 14.06 -2.01 4.88
C VAL A 67 13.67 -0.63 5.39
N PRO A 68 13.43 0.35 4.51
CA PRO A 68 12.77 1.59 4.91
C PRO A 68 11.39 1.28 5.51
N GLY A 69 10.93 2.08 6.48
CA GLY A 69 9.59 1.90 7.05
C GLY A 69 8.47 2.12 6.02
N ASP A 70 8.70 3.02 5.07
CA ASP A 70 7.89 3.20 3.87
C ASP A 70 8.79 3.00 2.64
N ALA A 71 8.48 1.96 1.85
CA ALA A 71 9.27 1.59 0.67
C ALA A 71 9.15 2.59 -0.50
N PHE A 72 8.19 3.52 -0.46
CA PHE A 72 8.05 4.56 -1.48
C PHE A 72 8.91 5.79 -1.18
N MET A 73 9.39 5.94 0.06
CA MET A 73 10.17 7.08 0.49
C MET A 73 11.67 6.77 0.45
N LEU A 74 12.47 7.77 0.09
CA LEU A 74 13.93 7.65 0.17
C LEU A 74 14.32 7.46 1.63
N PRO A 75 15.09 6.40 1.96
CA PRO A 75 15.54 6.18 3.31
C PRO A 75 16.50 7.29 3.74
N GLN A 76 16.08 8.13 4.67
CA GLN A 76 16.94 9.13 5.33
C GLN A 76 17.84 8.45 6.39
N GLY A 77 18.51 7.35 6.02
CA GLY A 77 19.34 6.53 6.92
C GLY A 77 18.57 5.64 7.90
N ASN A 78 17.25 5.77 7.99
CA ASN A 78 16.42 5.02 8.93
C ASN A 78 15.87 3.74 8.30
N LEU A 79 16.68 2.69 8.31
CA LEU A 79 16.21 1.33 8.04
C LEU A 79 15.69 0.70 9.33
N ILE A 80 14.59 -0.04 9.23
CA ILE A 80 14.02 -0.79 10.34
C ILE A 80 14.18 -2.30 10.11
N PRO A 81 14.43 -3.09 11.16
CA PRO A 81 14.45 -4.54 11.05
C PRO A 81 13.10 -5.09 10.58
N CYS A 82 13.12 -6.08 9.69
CA CYS A 82 11.92 -6.76 9.20
C CYS A 82 11.05 -7.32 10.34
N SER A 83 11.65 -7.72 11.46
CA SER A 83 10.93 -8.20 12.65
C SER A 83 10.07 -7.16 13.36
N LYS A 84 10.30 -5.86 13.10
CA LYS A 84 9.50 -4.76 13.65
C LYS A 84 8.35 -4.34 12.74
N LEU A 85 8.29 -4.85 11.51
CA LEU A 85 7.21 -4.54 10.59
C LEU A 85 5.95 -5.33 10.95
N PRO A 86 4.76 -4.68 10.94
CA PRO A 86 3.50 -5.38 11.06
C PRO A 86 3.36 -6.50 10.02
N SER A 87 2.80 -7.63 10.42
CA SER A 87 2.44 -8.74 9.54
C SER A 87 0.93 -8.94 9.55
N ILE A 88 0.41 -9.45 8.43
CA ILE A 88 -0.98 -9.90 8.34
C ILE A 88 -1.15 -11.15 9.21
N ASP A 89 -2.12 -11.15 10.12
CA ASP A 89 -2.53 -12.35 10.85
C ASP A 89 -3.50 -13.19 10.00
N LEU A 90 -2.96 -14.21 9.32
CA LEU A 90 -3.75 -15.10 8.46
C LEU A 90 -4.69 -16.04 9.25
N SER A 91 -4.63 -16.08 10.58
CA SER A 91 -5.60 -16.85 11.38
C SER A 91 -7.04 -16.36 11.20
N LYS A 92 -7.25 -15.12 10.72
CA LYS A 92 -8.58 -14.57 10.40
C LYS A 92 -9.24 -15.19 9.16
N TRP A 93 -8.53 -16.06 8.44
CA TRP A 93 -9.04 -16.85 7.32
C TRP A 93 -9.26 -18.32 7.67
N LYS A 94 -9.02 -18.70 8.93
CA LYS A 94 -9.29 -20.05 9.39
C LYS A 94 -10.80 -20.26 9.49
N GLU A 95 -11.28 -21.35 8.90
CA GLU A 95 -12.64 -21.89 9.04
C GLU A 95 -12.83 -22.64 10.37
#